data_AF-S7NJ93-F1
#
_entry.id   AF-S7NJ93-F1
#
_cell.length_a   1.000
_cell.length_b   1.000
_cell.length_c   1.000
_cell.angle_alpha   90.00
_cell.angle_beta   90.00
_cell.angle_gamma   90.00
#
_symmetry.space_group_name_H-M   'P 1'
#
loop_
_entity.id
_entity.type
_entity.pdbx_description
1 polymer ?
#
loop_
_entity_poly.entity_id
_entity_poly.type
_entity_poly.pdbx_seq_one_letter_code
_entity_poly.pdbx_strand_id
1 'polypeptide(L)' 'MTTMEDGQLGPDPGALSPEQLEKLRDYKIQTRIANEKYLRSHKEVELLLSGFYREMFLKRPENIREFAAGE' A
#
# COMPACT_ATOMS: atom_id res chain seq x y z
N MET A 1 6.01 29.13 36.11
CA MET A 1 5.97 27.69 36.39
C MET A 1 4.78 27.10 35.68
N THR A 2 4.99 26.44 34.53
CA THR A 2 4.05 25.44 34.03
C THR A 2 4.91 24.29 33.58
N THR A 3 4.91 23.22 34.37
CA THR A 3 5.51 21.94 34.03
C THR A 3 4.57 21.33 32.99
N MET A 4 4.98 21.34 31.72
CA MET A 4 4.37 20.47 30.73
C MET A 4 4.75 19.06 31.15
N GLU A 5 3.77 18.34 31.72
CA GLU A 5 3.90 16.91 31.93
C GLU A 5 4.01 16.26 30.56
N ASP A 6 5.20 15.76 30.24
CA ASP A 6 5.40 14.80 29.16
C ASP A 6 4.36 13.69 29.38
N GLY A 7 3.36 13.65 28.49
CA GLY A 7 2.45 12.53 28.40
C GLY A 7 3.27 11.29 28.04
N GLN A 8 3.72 10.56 29.05
CA GLN A 8 4.29 9.23 28.90
C GLN A 8 3.19 8.33 28.31
N LEU A 9 3.11 8.29 26.98
CA LEU A 9 2.60 7.12 26.29
C LEU A 9 3.51 5.97 26.72
N GLY A 10 2.98 5.09 27.57
CA GLY A 10 3.65 3.86 27.94
C GLY A 10 4.04 3.04 26.70
N PRO A 11 4.81 1.94 26.87
CA PRO A 11 5.27 1.11 25.76
C PRO A 11 4.11 0.77 24.82
N ASP A 12 4.22 1.12 23.54
CA ASP A 12 3.19 0.85 22.53
C ASP A 12 2.94 -0.68 22.49
N PRO A 13 1.77 -1.15 22.98
CA PRO A 13 1.50 -2.58 23.06
C PRO A 13 1.37 -3.23 21.68
N GLY A 14 1.27 -2.44 20.60
CA GLY A 14 1.30 -2.90 19.22
C GLY A 14 2.68 -2.87 18.58
N ALA A 15 3.71 -2.37 19.27
CA ALA A 15 5.06 -2.31 18.72
C ALA A 15 5.67 -3.71 18.62
N LEU A 16 6.12 -4.03 17.42
CA LEU A 16 6.80 -5.29 17.15
C LEU A 16 8.17 -5.33 17.83
N SER A 17 8.54 -6.50 18.35
CA SER A 17 9.91 -6.74 18.82
C SER A 17 10.91 -6.63 17.65
N PRO A 18 12.20 -6.40 17.93
CA PRO A 18 13.23 -6.37 16.89
C PRO A 18 13.23 -7.62 15.99
N GLU A 19 13.05 -8.81 16.58
CA GLU A 19 12.99 -10.09 15.85
C GLU A 19 11.74 -10.17 14.97
N GLN A 20 10.60 -9.68 15.47
CA GLN A 20 9.35 -9.62 14.69
C GLN A 20 9.47 -8.64 13.52
N LEU A 21 10.15 -7.51 13.71
CA LEU A 21 10.43 -6.54 12.65
C LEU A 21 11.32 -7.14 11.56
N GLU A 22 12.37 -7.86 11.95
CA GLU A 22 13.26 -8.56 11.01
C GLU A 22 12.50 -9.61 10.21
N LYS A 23 11.71 -10.45 10.87
CA LYS A 23 10.87 -11.45 10.19
C LYS A 23 9.85 -10.80 9.25
N LEU A 24 9.24 -9.69 9.66
CA LEU A 24 8.30 -8.94 8.82
C LEU A 24 8.99 -8.34 7.59
N ARG A 25 10.22 -7.83 7.75
CA ARG A 25 11.02 -7.30 6.65
C ARG A 25 11.30 -8.38 5.61
N ASP A 26 11.78 -9.54 6.04
CA ASP A 26 12.09 -10.65 5.14
C ASP A 26 10.83 -11.15 4.42
N TYR A 27 9.71 -11.28 5.15
CA TYR A 27 8.42 -11.62 4.57
C TYR A 27 7.96 -10.61 3.51
N LYS A 28 8.08 -9.30 3.78
CA LYS A 28 7.74 -8.24 2.83
C LYS A 28 8.60 -8.30 1.57
N ILE A 29 9.89 -8.58 1.71
CA ILE A 29 10.81 -8.73 0.57
C ILE A 29 10.37 -9.89 -0.31
N GLN A 30 10.15 -11.07 0.28
CA GLN A 30 9.72 -12.26 -0.47
C GLN A 30 8.37 -12.06 -1.14
N THR A 31 7.42 -11.44 -0.43
CA THR A 31 6.10 -11.10 -0.98
C THR A 31 6.23 -10.15 -2.17
N ARG A 32 7.08 -9.13 -2.07
CA ARG A 32 7.30 -8.19 -3.19
C ARG A 32 7.88 -8.89 -4.42
N ILE A 33 8.86 -9.77 -4.23
CA ILE A 33 9.44 -10.56 -5.31
C ILE A 33 8.36 -11.45 -5.97
N ALA A 34 7.53 -12.12 -5.17
CA ALA A 34 6.45 -12.96 -5.67
C ALA A 34 5.42 -12.15 -6.46
N ASN A 35 5.02 -10.98 -5.95
CA ASN A 35 4.10 -10.08 -6.63
C ASN A 35 4.66 -9.60 -7.98
N GLU A 36 5.95 -9.22 -8.03
CA GLU A 36 6.58 -8.81 -9.28
C GLU A 36 6.66 -9.96 -10.30
N LYS A 37 6.98 -11.19 -9.85
CA LYS A 37 6.94 -12.37 -10.72
C LYS A 37 5.54 -12.61 -11.28
N TYR A 38 4.52 -12.53 -10.43
CA TYR A 38 3.13 -12.66 -10.82
C TYR A 38 2.76 -11.61 -11.87
N LEU A 39 3.01 -10.33 -11.61
CA LEU A 39 2.69 -9.25 -12.55
C LEU A 39 3.45 -9.38 -13.89
N ARG A 40 4.68 -9.91 -13.88
CA ARG A 40 5.42 -10.16 -15.14
C ARG A 40 4.82 -11.28 -15.98
N SER A 41 4.33 -12.35 -15.34
CA SER A 41 3.76 -13.50 -16.05
C SER A 41 2.29 -13.32 -16.43
N HIS A 42 1.57 -12.40 -15.79
CA HIS A 42 0.13 -12.17 -15.98
C HIS A 42 -0.11 -10.85 -16.71
N LYS A 43 0.04 -10.87 -18.03
CA LYS A 43 -0.08 -9.70 -18.92
C LYS A 43 -1.50 -9.11 -18.97
N GLU A 44 -2.50 -9.90 -18.65
CA GLU A 44 -3.88 -9.47 -18.50
C GLU A 44 -4.05 -8.33 -17.48
N VAL A 45 -3.26 -8.32 -16.40
CA VAL A 45 -3.31 -7.26 -15.38
C VAL A 45 -2.76 -5.95 -15.95
N GLU A 46 -1.67 -6.02 -16.72
CA GLU A 46 -1.08 -4.87 -17.41
C GLU A 46 -2.06 -4.27 -18.44
N LEU A 47 -2.75 -5.13 -19.19
CA LEU A 47 -3.76 -4.72 -20.17
C LEU A 47 -4.96 -4.07 -19.50
N LEU A 48 -5.45 -4.63 -18.39
CA LEU A 48 -6.58 -4.09 -17.63
C LEU A 48 -6.27 -2.69 -17.08
N LEU A 49 -5.09 -2.50 -16.48
CA LEU A 49 -4.65 -1.19 -16.00
C LEU A 49 -4.48 -0.20 -17.16
N SER A 50 -3.89 -0.63 -18.27
CA SER A 50 -3.71 0.22 -19.45
C SER A 50 -5.05 0.69 -20.04
N GLY A 51 -6.05 -0.21 -20.08
CA GLY A 51 -7.41 0.12 -20.50
C GLY A 51 -8.06 1.14 -19.56
N PHE A 52 -7.95 0.94 -18.25
CA PHE A 52 -8.43 1.89 -17.25
C PHE A 52 -7.79 3.28 -17.43
N TYR A 53 -6.46 3.36 -17.53
CA TYR A 53 -5.76 4.64 -17.71
C TYR A 53 -6.18 5.35 -18.99
N ARG A 54 -6.36 4.61 -20.08
CA ARG A 54 -6.84 5.18 -21.35
C ARG A 54 -8.18 5.88 -21.16
N GLU A 55 -9.15 5.20 -20.53
CA GLU A 55 -10.48 5.77 -20.30
C GLU A 55 -10.44 6.95 -19.31
N MET A 56 -9.64 6.85 -18.25
CA MET A 56 -9.45 7.92 -17.27
C MET A 56 -8.87 9.18 -17.93
N PHE A 57 -7.85 9.05 -18.79
CA PHE A 57 -7.24 10.19 -19.48
C PHE A 57 -8.15 10.80 -20.56
N LEU A 58 -9.00 9.99 -21.18
CA LEU A 58 -10.01 10.45 -22.15
C LEU A 58 -11.14 11.23 -21.46
N LYS A 59 -11.71 10.66 -20.40
CA LYS A 59 -12.89 11.22 -19.72
C LYS A 59 -12.56 12.28 -18.69
N ARG A 60 -11.32 12.28 -18.16
CA ARG A 60 -10.82 13.24 -17.15
C ARG A 60 -11.81 13.44 -15.99
N PRO A 61 -12.19 12.37 -15.28
CA PRO A 61 -13.15 12.46 -14.19
C PRO A 61 -12.61 13.35 -13.07
N GLU A 62 -13.50 14.10 -12.43
CA GLU A 62 -13.17 14.93 -11.27
C GLU A 62 -12.82 14.05 -10.05
N ASN A 63 -13.49 12.90 -9.91
CA ASN A 63 -13.22 11.91 -8.88
C ASN A 63 -12.76 10.57 -9.48
N ILE A 64 -11.46 10.29 -9.38
CA ILE A 64 -10.86 9.05 -9.91
C ILE A 64 -11.34 7.82 -9.14
N ARG A 65 -11.67 7.93 -7.84
CA ARG A 65 -12.08 6.78 -7.03
C ARG A 65 -13.48 6.30 -7.40
N GLU A 66 -14.42 7.23 -7.56
CA GLU A 66 -15.77 6.92 -8.06
C GLU A 66 -15.70 6.34 -9.47
N PHE A 67 -14.91 6.96 -10.35
CA PHE A 67 -14.67 6.46 -11.70
C PHE A 67 -14.11 5.02 -11.72
N ALA A 68 -13.21 4.68 -10.78
CA ALA A 68 -12.67 3.33 -10.66
C ALA A 68 -13.68 2.32 -10.07
N ALA A 69 -14.68 2.78 -9.32
CA ALA A 69 -15.74 1.94 -8.78
C ALA A 69 -16.79 1.54 -9.85
N GLY A 70 -16.78 2.17 -11.03
CA GLY A 70 -17.71 1.91 -12.12
C GLY A 70 -19.00 2.74 -12.06
N GLU A 71 -18.98 3.83 -11.28
CA GLU A 71 -20.05 4.84 -11.22
C GLU A 71 -19.90 5.94 -12.29
#